data_AF-A0A9E5ED87-F1
#
_entry.id   AF-A0A9E5ED87-F1
#
_cell.length_a   1.000
_cell.length_b   1.000
_cell.length_c   1.000
_cell.angle_alpha   90.00
_cell.angle_beta   90.00
_cell.angle_gamma   90.00
#
_symmetry.space_group_name_H-M   'P 1'
#
loop_
_entity.id
_entity.type
_entity.pdbx_description
1 polymer ?
#
loop_
_entity_poly.entity_id
_entity_poly.type
_entity_poly.pdbx_seq_one_letter_code
_entity_poly.pdbx_strand_id
1 'polypeptide(L)'
;MKSIAVFHSDPKKYLQEVLTAHSNSRPVFLGNPNWGPAELKSAAQLIPKETIVEGIHLTPHGTAPANWPEAWMDCLFIPTGGTGGKVKFVIHNTKTLKAAALGLRDALVARGLSPILHGASFTPPYHVSGLMPVLRAQFTGGNYGHYDGRFLPNPTSTRN
;
A
#
# COMPACT_ATOMS: atom_id res chain seq x y z
N MET A 1 6.99 1.13 19.99
CA MET A 1 7.28 0.57 18.66
C MET A 1 7.43 1.72 17.68
N LYS A 2 8.47 1.76 16.83
CA LYS A 2 8.65 2.85 15.85
C LYS A 2 7.79 2.61 14.61
N SER A 3 7.29 3.65 13.96
CA SER A 3 6.70 3.54 12.62
C SER A 3 7.74 3.13 11.58
N ILE A 4 7.26 2.77 10.41
CA ILE A 4 8.10 2.52 9.23
C ILE A 4 7.55 3.27 8.02
N ALA A 5 8.43 3.73 7.14
CA ALA A 5 8.10 4.28 5.84
C ALA A 5 8.83 3.46 4.77
N VAL A 6 8.07 2.89 3.83
CA VAL A 6 8.60 1.93 2.84
C VAL A 6 8.67 2.57 1.46
N PHE A 7 9.83 2.51 0.81
CA PHE A 7 10.12 3.11 -0.50
C PHE A 7 10.89 2.14 -1.42
N HIS A 8 10.65 0.84 -1.33
CA HIS A 8 11.30 -0.11 -2.26
C HIS A 8 10.75 0.02 -3.69
N SER A 9 11.63 0.12 -4.68
CA SER A 9 11.24 0.08 -6.10
C SER A 9 10.76 -1.31 -6.55
N ASP A 10 11.28 -2.37 -5.93
CA ASP A 10 10.81 -3.74 -6.17
C ASP A 10 9.45 -3.98 -5.49
N PRO A 11 8.38 -4.28 -6.24
CA PRO A 11 7.04 -4.42 -5.67
C PRO A 11 6.90 -5.55 -4.67
N LYS A 12 7.66 -6.65 -4.84
CA LYS A 12 7.61 -7.80 -3.94
C LYS A 12 8.22 -7.46 -2.59
N LYS A 13 9.41 -6.85 -2.58
CA LYS A 13 10.09 -6.37 -1.37
C LYS A 13 9.26 -5.29 -0.67
N TYR A 14 8.67 -4.38 -1.45
CA TYR A 14 7.76 -3.36 -0.93
C TYR A 14 6.60 -3.97 -0.14
N LEU A 15 5.89 -4.91 -0.77
CA LEU A 15 4.74 -5.57 -0.14
C LEU A 15 5.15 -6.40 1.06
N GLN A 16 6.26 -7.12 0.98
CA GLN A 16 6.77 -7.91 2.10
C GLN A 16 7.00 -7.02 3.34
N GLU A 17 7.67 -5.88 3.17
CA GLU A 17 7.95 -4.95 4.28
C GLU A 17 6.65 -4.34 4.84
N VAL A 18 5.76 -3.86 3.96
CA VAL A 18 4.47 -3.28 4.36
C VAL A 18 3.61 -4.29 5.12
N LEU A 19 3.44 -5.50 4.59
CA LEU A 19 2.59 -6.52 5.21
C LEU A 19 3.19 -7.04 6.52
N THR A 20 4.52 -7.17 6.60
CA THR A 20 5.22 -7.57 7.83
C THR A 20 5.02 -6.51 8.91
N ALA A 21 5.24 -5.24 8.59
CA ALA A 21 5.07 -4.15 9.55
C ALA A 21 3.61 -3.99 10.00
N HIS A 22 2.67 -4.06 9.06
CA HIS A 22 1.24 -3.98 9.34
C HIS A 22 0.76 -5.15 10.22
N SER A 23 1.22 -6.38 9.95
CA SER A 23 0.88 -7.55 10.77
C SER A 23 1.44 -7.46 12.20
N ASN A 24 2.52 -6.70 12.39
CA ASN A 24 3.07 -6.36 13.70
C ASN A 24 2.41 -5.12 14.33
N SER A 25 1.25 -4.69 13.81
CA SER A 25 0.50 -3.50 14.26
C SER A 25 1.30 -2.20 14.22
N ARG A 26 2.37 -2.11 13.43
CA ARG A 26 3.15 -0.87 13.31
C ARG A 26 2.43 0.11 12.37
N PRO A 27 2.47 1.42 12.64
CA PRO A 27 2.06 2.42 11.67
C PRO A 27 3.01 2.38 10.45
N VAL A 28 2.45 2.31 9.24
CA VAL A 28 3.21 2.16 7.99
C VAL A 28 2.90 3.30 7.02
N PHE A 29 3.92 4.04 6.62
CA PHE A 29 3.84 5.04 5.55
C PHE A 29 4.20 4.41 4.21
N LEU A 30 3.29 4.51 3.26
CA LEU A 30 3.51 4.00 1.92
C LEU A 30 4.22 5.09 1.10
N GLY A 31 5.53 4.98 0.98
CA GLY A 31 6.35 5.87 0.16
C GLY A 31 6.29 5.49 -1.31
N ASN A 32 6.24 6.49 -2.21
CA ASN A 32 6.49 6.25 -3.63
C ASN A 32 8.00 6.35 -3.91
N PRO A 33 8.68 5.27 -4.35
CA PRO A 33 10.10 5.28 -4.69
C PRO A 33 10.46 6.22 -5.84
N ASN A 34 9.48 6.61 -6.66
CA ASN A 34 9.69 7.44 -7.84
C ASN A 34 9.45 8.94 -7.59
N TRP A 35 9.19 9.33 -6.33
CA TRP A 35 9.03 10.74 -5.98
C TRP A 35 10.31 11.53 -6.22
N GLY A 36 10.15 12.71 -6.82
CA GLY A 36 11.23 13.66 -6.98
C GLY A 36 11.56 14.42 -5.69
N PRO A 37 12.57 15.30 -5.72
CA PRO A 37 13.05 16.02 -4.53
C PRO A 37 11.96 16.82 -3.79
N ALA A 38 11.03 17.44 -4.53
CA ALA A 38 9.95 18.23 -3.94
C ALA A 38 8.97 17.35 -3.14
N GLU A 39 8.58 16.21 -3.70
CA GLU A 39 7.66 15.27 -3.05
C GLU A 39 8.34 14.58 -1.86
N LEU A 40 9.61 14.19 -2.00
CA LEU A 40 10.39 13.63 -0.90
C LEU A 40 10.52 14.63 0.27
N LYS A 41 10.80 15.90 -0.02
CA LYS A 41 10.82 16.97 0.99
C LYS A 41 9.45 17.13 1.67
N SER A 42 8.37 17.11 0.88
CA SER A 42 7.01 17.17 1.40
C SER A 42 6.68 15.95 2.29
N ALA A 43 7.11 14.75 1.89
CA ALA A 43 6.90 13.53 2.66
C ALA A 43 7.70 13.55 3.98
N ALA A 44 8.97 13.98 3.95
CA ALA A 44 9.80 14.11 5.14
C ALA A 44 9.18 15.02 6.20
N GLN A 45 8.50 16.10 5.79
CA GLN A 45 7.81 17.00 6.71
C GLN A 45 6.56 16.39 7.36
N LEU A 46 5.96 15.36 6.76
CA LEU A 46 4.75 14.70 7.28
C LEU A 46 5.07 13.44 8.08
N ILE A 47 6.17 12.76 7.76
CA ILE A 47 6.57 11.51 8.41
C ILE A 47 7.23 11.85 9.77
N PRO A 48 6.79 11.26 10.89
CA PRO A 48 7.37 11.51 12.22
C PRO A 48 8.88 11.25 12.27
N LYS A 49 9.65 12.11 12.94
CA LYS A 49 11.13 12.03 13.06
C LYS A 49 11.70 10.66 13.43
N GLU A 50 10.99 9.92 14.28
CA GLU A 50 11.42 8.60 14.77
C GLU A 50 11.07 7.44 13.81
N THR A 51 10.53 7.72 12.63
CA THR A 51 10.13 6.70 11.66
C THR A 51 11.35 6.04 11.04
N ILE A 52 11.36 4.71 11.00
CA ILE A 52 12.37 3.94 10.25
C ILE A 52 12.06 4.07 8.77
N VAL A 53 13.05 4.37 7.94
CA VAL A 53 12.88 4.49 6.48
C VAL A 53 13.57 3.32 5.79
N GLU A 54 12.83 2.60 4.96
CA GLU A 54 13.33 1.48 4.17
C GLU A 54 13.28 1.78 2.67
N GLY A 55 14.33 1.38 1.95
CA GLY A 55 14.41 1.42 0.49
C GLY A 55 15.01 2.67 -0.12
N ILE A 56 15.05 3.80 0.60
CA ILE A 56 15.75 5.03 0.19
C ILE A 56 16.42 5.70 1.39
N HIS A 57 17.27 6.67 1.13
CA HIS A 57 17.75 7.61 2.14
C HIS A 57 16.81 8.83 2.21
N LEU A 58 16.00 8.90 3.28
CA LEU A 58 15.15 10.04 3.60
C LEU A 58 15.26 10.30 5.10
N THR A 59 15.45 11.55 5.51
CA THR A 59 15.42 11.93 6.93
C THR A 59 14.04 12.49 7.26
N PRO A 60 13.23 11.82 8.11
CA PRO A 60 11.95 12.36 8.53
C PRO A 60 12.11 13.57 9.46
N HIS A 61 11.22 14.55 9.32
CA HIS A 61 11.23 15.81 10.06
C HIS A 61 9.88 16.14 10.70
N GLY A 62 8.83 15.40 10.37
CA GLY A 62 7.49 15.63 10.88
C GLY A 62 7.36 15.44 12.39
N THR A 63 6.42 16.17 12.97
CA THR A 63 5.99 15.96 14.34
C THR A 63 5.04 14.77 14.40
N ALA A 64 5.15 13.94 15.44
CA ALA A 64 4.15 12.92 15.67
C ALA A 64 2.77 13.55 15.97
N PRO A 65 1.65 12.92 15.55
CA PRO A 65 0.31 13.32 15.97
C PRO A 65 0.16 13.28 17.51
N ALA A 66 -0.77 14.07 18.05
CA ALA A 66 -0.94 14.23 19.51
C ALA A 66 -1.23 12.92 20.26
N ASN A 67 -1.90 11.96 19.63
CA ASN A 67 -2.29 10.65 20.17
C ASN A 67 -1.44 9.50 19.61
N TRP A 68 -0.20 9.79 19.22
CA TRP A 68 0.76 8.80 18.75
C TRP A 68 1.48 8.10 19.93
N PRO A 69 1.72 6.77 19.87
CA PRO A 69 1.32 5.85 18.81
C PRO A 69 -0.08 5.24 19.01
N GLU A 70 -0.72 5.41 20.17
CA GLU A 70 -1.92 4.65 20.58
C GLU A 70 -3.03 4.58 19.53
N ALA A 71 -3.44 5.72 18.97
CA ALA A 71 -4.54 5.77 18.00
C ALA A 71 -4.13 5.45 16.56
N TRP A 72 -2.83 5.24 16.32
CA TRP A 72 -2.24 5.10 14.99
C TRP A 72 -1.52 3.78 14.77
N MET A 73 -1.43 2.95 15.82
CA MET A 73 -1.07 1.55 15.68
C MET A 73 -1.97 0.91 14.64
N ASP A 74 -1.41 0.02 13.82
CA ASP A 74 -2.06 -0.64 12.68
C ASP A 74 -2.46 0.25 11.49
N CYS A 75 -2.25 1.56 11.56
CA CYS A 75 -2.60 2.45 10.45
C CYS A 75 -1.64 2.30 9.26
N LEU A 76 -2.22 2.26 8.06
CA LEU A 76 -1.56 2.50 6.78
C LEU A 76 -1.81 3.95 6.34
N PHE A 77 -0.72 4.67 6.07
CA PHE A 77 -0.72 6.01 5.52
C PHE A 77 -0.47 5.90 4.01
N ILE A 78 -1.55 5.95 3.24
CA ILE A 78 -1.52 5.73 1.80
C ILE A 78 -1.39 7.10 1.10
N PRO A 79 -0.40 7.30 0.23
CA PRO A 79 -0.23 8.56 -0.45
C PRO A 79 -1.36 8.78 -1.44
N THR A 80 -1.91 9.99 -1.44
CA THR A 80 -2.88 10.43 -2.45
C THR A 80 -2.17 11.36 -3.43
N GLY A 81 -2.37 11.15 -4.73
CA GLY A 81 -1.80 12.01 -5.76
C GLY A 81 -2.36 13.44 -5.68
N GLY A 82 -1.48 14.42 -5.95
CA GLY A 82 -1.84 15.82 -6.15
C GLY A 82 -0.92 16.41 -7.20
N THR A 83 -1.46 17.16 -8.15
CA THR A 83 -0.75 17.72 -9.33
C THR A 83 0.24 18.85 -9.01
N GLY A 84 0.67 19.00 -7.76
CA GLY A 84 1.45 20.17 -7.29
C GLY A 84 2.68 19.84 -6.44
N GLY A 85 3.21 18.62 -6.50
CA GLY A 85 4.40 18.20 -5.74
C GLY A 85 4.22 18.13 -4.21
N LYS A 86 3.00 18.34 -3.71
CA LYS A 86 2.64 18.20 -2.29
C LYS A 86 2.09 16.80 -2.04
N VAL A 87 2.76 16.07 -1.17
CA VAL A 87 2.31 14.76 -0.71
C VAL A 87 1.22 14.95 0.36
N LYS A 88 0.19 14.12 0.31
CA LYS A 88 -0.78 13.92 1.38
C LYS A 88 -0.94 12.44 1.63
N PHE A 89 -1.21 12.07 2.87
CA PHE A 89 -1.53 10.70 3.24
C PHE A 89 -2.99 10.60 3.67
N VAL A 90 -3.74 9.69 3.07
CA VAL A 90 -4.99 9.20 3.65
C VAL A 90 -4.65 8.09 4.64
N ILE A 91 -5.39 8.03 5.73
CA ILE A 91 -5.10 7.14 6.85
C ILE A 91 -6.21 6.11 6.91
N HIS A 92 -5.82 4.85 6.89
CA HIS A 92 -6.72 3.73 7.11
C HIS A 92 -6.15 2.82 8.19
N ASN A 93 -7.01 2.27 9.04
CA ASN A 93 -6.66 1.20 9.97
C ASN A 93 -7.17 -0.16 9.45
N THR A 94 -6.76 -1.23 10.13
CA THR A 94 -7.17 -2.60 9.79
C THR A 94 -8.69 -2.72 9.70
N LYS A 95 -9.42 -2.10 10.63
CA LYS A 95 -10.89 -2.14 10.67
C LYS A 95 -11.51 -1.59 9.38
N THR A 96 -11.10 -0.42 8.94
CA THR A 96 -11.64 0.22 7.72
C THR A 96 -11.26 -0.53 6.44
N LEU A 97 -10.01 -1.02 6.34
CA LEU A 97 -9.55 -1.80 5.19
C LEU A 97 -10.26 -3.14 5.09
N LYS A 98 -10.41 -3.83 6.23
CA LYS A 98 -11.14 -5.09 6.32
C LYS A 98 -12.61 -4.88 5.98
N ALA A 99 -13.26 -3.84 6.50
CA ALA A 99 -14.65 -3.52 6.13
C ALA A 99 -14.82 -3.34 4.62
N ALA A 100 -13.89 -2.62 3.95
CA ALA A 100 -13.92 -2.45 2.50
C ALA A 100 -13.73 -3.77 1.73
N ALA A 101 -12.84 -4.66 2.22
CA ALA A 101 -12.62 -5.97 1.61
C ALA A 101 -13.84 -6.90 1.79
N LEU A 102 -14.42 -6.95 2.99
CA LEU A 102 -15.59 -7.79 3.29
C LEU A 102 -16.85 -7.28 2.58
N GLY A 103 -17.03 -5.96 2.46
CA GLY A 103 -18.15 -5.40 1.69
C GLY A 103 -18.12 -5.80 0.22
N LEU A 104 -16.94 -5.80 -0.42
CA LEU A 104 -16.78 -6.31 -1.78
C LEU A 104 -17.09 -7.82 -1.85
N ARG A 105 -16.54 -8.61 -0.93
CA ARG A 105 -16.81 -10.05 -0.84
C ARG A 105 -18.31 -10.31 -0.77
N ASP A 106 -19.01 -9.64 0.14
CA ASP A 106 -20.44 -9.88 0.38
C ASP A 106 -21.27 -9.53 -0.85
N ALA A 107 -20.94 -8.43 -1.53
CA ALA A 107 -21.58 -8.05 -2.78
C ALA A 107 -21.37 -9.09 -3.91
N LEU A 108 -20.20 -9.73 -3.98
CA LEU A 108 -19.90 -10.79 -4.95
C LEU A 108 -20.59 -12.11 -4.58
N VAL A 109 -20.59 -12.47 -3.30
CA VAL A 109 -21.29 -13.67 -2.79
C VAL A 109 -22.79 -13.58 -3.04
N ALA A 110 -23.39 -12.41 -2.85
CA ALA A 110 -24.80 -12.17 -3.19
C ALA A 110 -25.12 -12.40 -4.68
N ARG A 111 -24.10 -12.40 -5.54
CA ARG A 111 -24.19 -12.68 -6.99
C ARG A 111 -23.79 -14.13 -7.33
N GLY A 112 -23.63 -14.99 -6.34
CA GLY A 112 -23.26 -16.40 -6.52
C GLY A 112 -21.77 -16.67 -6.72
N LEU A 113 -20.90 -15.71 -6.43
CA LEU A 113 -19.45 -15.87 -6.54
C LEU A 113 -18.83 -16.38 -5.22
N SER A 114 -17.58 -16.84 -5.31
CA SER A 114 -16.81 -17.35 -4.16
C SER A 114 -16.66 -16.31 -3.04
N PRO A 115 -16.74 -16.71 -1.75
CA PRO A 115 -16.41 -15.85 -0.61
C PRO A 115 -14.89 -15.62 -0.45
N ILE A 116 -14.06 -16.35 -1.19
CA ILE A 116 -12.61 -16.20 -1.21
C ILE A 116 -12.24 -15.34 -2.41
N LEU A 117 -11.66 -14.16 -2.15
CA LEU A 117 -11.19 -13.26 -3.17
C LEU A 117 -9.72 -13.54 -3.46
N HIS A 118 -9.38 -13.84 -4.70
CA HIS A 118 -8.00 -13.83 -5.17
C HIS A 118 -7.62 -12.43 -5.65
N GLY A 119 -6.35 -12.05 -5.48
CA GLY A 119 -5.83 -10.74 -5.86
C GLY A 119 -4.81 -10.83 -6.99
N ALA A 120 -4.96 -9.97 -7.99
CA ALA A 120 -3.92 -9.72 -8.98
C ALA A 120 -3.66 -8.22 -9.05
N SER A 121 -2.40 -7.81 -9.12
CA SER A 121 -2.05 -6.39 -9.29
C SER A 121 -1.04 -6.21 -10.39
N PHE A 122 -1.32 -5.21 -11.23
CA PHE A 122 -0.46 -4.69 -12.29
C PHE A 122 -0.03 -3.25 -12.00
N THR A 123 -0.48 -2.71 -10.87
CA THR A 123 -0.21 -1.34 -10.44
C THR A 123 0.69 -1.34 -9.21
N PRO A 124 1.46 -0.27 -8.98
CA PRO A 124 2.42 -0.26 -7.88
C PRO A 124 1.74 -0.35 -6.51
N PRO A 125 2.36 -1.08 -5.55
CA PRO A 125 1.75 -1.37 -4.25
C PRO A 125 1.68 -0.16 -3.29
N TYR A 126 2.37 0.94 -3.60
CA TYR A 126 2.25 2.21 -2.89
C TYR A 126 0.96 2.98 -3.22
N HIS A 127 0.20 2.54 -4.24
CA HIS A 127 -1.14 3.05 -4.53
C HIS A 127 -2.21 2.12 -3.95
N VAL A 128 -3.35 2.68 -3.54
CA VAL A 128 -4.49 1.89 -3.02
C VAL A 128 -4.97 0.83 -4.02
N SER A 129 -4.86 1.11 -5.32
CA SER A 129 -5.21 0.18 -6.40
C SER A 129 -4.30 -1.05 -6.47
N GLY A 130 -3.02 -0.93 -6.11
CA GLY A 130 -2.08 -2.05 -6.01
C GLY A 130 -2.08 -2.73 -4.64
N LEU A 131 -2.45 -2.01 -3.58
CA LEU A 131 -2.51 -2.53 -2.22
C LEU A 131 -3.78 -3.33 -1.93
N MET A 132 -4.95 -2.86 -2.33
CA MET A 132 -6.22 -3.49 -1.95
C MET A 132 -6.38 -4.93 -2.47
N PRO A 133 -5.89 -5.32 -3.66
CA PRO A 133 -5.96 -6.71 -4.10
C PRO A 133 -5.25 -7.69 -3.17
N VAL A 134 -4.08 -7.32 -2.62
CA VAL A 134 -3.36 -8.19 -1.66
C VAL A 134 -4.09 -8.25 -0.32
N LEU A 135 -4.60 -7.13 0.18
CA LEU A 135 -5.34 -7.09 1.45
C LEU A 135 -6.65 -7.88 1.37
N ARG A 136 -7.38 -7.78 0.24
CA ARG A 136 -8.59 -8.57 0.00
C ARG A 136 -8.29 -10.06 0.04
N ALA A 137 -7.25 -10.48 -0.69
CA ALA A 137 -6.80 -11.87 -0.67
C ALA A 137 -6.47 -12.32 0.76
N GLN A 138 -5.67 -11.56 1.49
CA GLN A 138 -5.32 -11.88 2.87
C GLN A 138 -6.55 -11.98 3.79
N PHE A 139 -7.49 -11.03 3.73
CA PHE A 139 -8.65 -11.01 4.63
C PHE A 139 -9.69 -12.09 4.32
N THR A 140 -9.71 -12.63 3.10
CA THR A 140 -10.64 -13.69 2.70
C THR A 140 -9.96 -15.06 2.52
N GLY A 141 -8.67 -15.18 2.81
CA GLY A 141 -7.91 -16.44 2.68
C GLY A 141 -7.57 -16.84 1.24
N GLY A 142 -7.51 -15.88 0.32
CA GLY A 142 -7.17 -16.08 -1.08
C GLY A 142 -5.67 -15.93 -1.38
N ASN A 143 -5.33 -16.24 -2.62
CA ASN A 143 -3.97 -16.08 -3.16
C ASN A 143 -3.79 -14.71 -3.83
N TYR A 144 -2.56 -14.18 -3.80
CA TYR A 144 -2.19 -12.92 -4.44
C TYR A 144 -1.02 -13.09 -5.41
N GLY A 145 -1.10 -12.43 -6.57
CA GLY A 145 -0.02 -12.31 -7.54
C GLY A 145 0.22 -10.86 -7.97
N HIS A 146 1.49 -10.47 -8.11
CA HIS A 146 1.90 -9.22 -8.72
C HIS A 146 2.52 -9.48 -10.08
N TYR A 147 2.14 -8.70 -11.09
CA TYR A 147 2.53 -8.91 -12.48
C TYR A 147 2.98 -7.57 -13.09
N ASP A 148 3.94 -7.62 -13.99
CA ASP A 148 4.52 -6.44 -14.64
C ASP A 148 3.75 -5.99 -15.90
N GLY A 149 2.65 -6.69 -16.24
CA GLY A 149 1.81 -6.40 -17.40
C GLY A 149 2.47 -6.71 -18.75
N ARG A 150 3.67 -7.30 -18.76
CA ARG A 150 4.35 -7.73 -19.99
C ARG A 150 3.87 -9.11 -20.37
N PHE A 151 2.86 -9.16 -21.21
CA PHE A 151 2.37 -10.41 -21.79
C PHE A 151 3.17 -10.74 -23.05
N LEU A 152 3.40 -12.04 -23.28
CA LEU A 152 3.93 -12.50 -24.56
C LEU A 152 2.95 -12.13 -25.68
N PRO A 153 3.45 -11.87 -26.91
CA PRO A 153 2.58 -11.66 -28.06
C PRO A 153 1.63 -12.85 -28.24
N ASN A 154 0.38 -12.59 -28.64
CA ASN A 154 -0.53 -13.67 -29.00
C ASN A 154 0.05 -14.47 -30.19
N PRO A 155 0.23 -15.79 -30.05
CA PRO A 155 0.85 -16.61 -31.10
C PRO A 155 0.00 -16.71 -32.38
N THR A 156 -1.25 -16.25 -32.39
CA THR A 156 -2.17 -16.27 -33.54
C THR A 156 -2.21 -14.97 -34.36
N SER A 157 -1.36 -13.99 -34.08
CA SER A 157 -1.24 -12.76 -34.91
C SER A 157 -0.27 -12.95 -36.08
N THR A 158 -0.45 -13.99 -36.90
CA THR A 158 0.00 -13.92 -38.30
C THR A 158 -1.05 -13.10 -39.05
N ARG A 159 -0.75 -11.83 -39.31
CA ARG A 159 -1.52 -11.06 -40.30
C ARG A 159 -1.36 -11.77 -41.64
N ASN A 160 -2.47 -12.22 -42.21
CA ASN A 160 -2.55 -12.55 -43.64
C ASN A 160 -2.29 -11.29 -44.47
#